data_AF-A0A9D4E9C4-F1
#
_entry.id   AF-A0A9D4E9C4-F1
#
_cell.length_a   1.000
_cell.length_b   1.000
_cell.length_c   1.000
_cell.angle_alpha   90.00
_cell.angle_beta   90.00
_cell.angle_gamma   90.00
#
_symmetry.space_group_name_H-M   'P 1'
#
loop_
_entity.id
_entity.type
_entity.pdbx_description
1 polymer ?
#
loop_
_entity_poly.entity_id
_entity_poly.type
_entity_poly.pdbx_seq_one_letter_code
_entity_poly.pdbx_strand_id
1 'polypeptide(L)'
;MDTPEFQRLRFIKQLGPVYFVYPGAAQNIFEHSLGVCHLAGRLVKTLQNNQPELEITDADVLCLEIAGLCHDLGHGPFSHLFQYSFLPKMWPDLKWTHEENSVKMFDYLITKNNLIKYFEEYHISERDREFIREIIARPDVASMKSTRPEKYPNERKMFLYKIVSNKRNGIDVDKWDYLHGIV
;
A
#
# COMPACT_ATOMS: atom_id res chain seq x y z
N MET A 1 -2.71 4.74 12.20
CA MET A 1 -1.62 5.75 12.13
C MET A 1 -0.86 5.82 13.44
N ASP A 2 -1.54 5.95 14.58
CA ASP A 2 -0.89 6.06 15.89
C ASP A 2 -0.55 4.70 16.51
N THR A 3 0.24 3.91 15.79
CA THR A 3 0.78 2.63 16.27
C THR A 3 2.29 2.57 16.04
N PRO A 4 3.08 1.87 16.87
CA PRO A 4 4.52 1.76 16.69
C PRO A 4 4.93 1.25 15.30
N GLU A 5 4.17 0.31 14.75
CA GLU A 5 4.43 -0.32 13.45
C GLU A 5 4.39 0.69 12.29
N PHE A 6 3.48 1.66 12.37
CA PHE A 6 3.33 2.74 11.38
C PHE A 6 4.26 3.92 11.70
N GLN A 7 4.38 4.32 12.97
CA GLN A 7 5.27 5.42 13.38
C GLN A 7 6.73 5.13 13.07
N ARG A 8 7.14 3.85 12.99
CA ARG A 8 8.51 3.49 12.60
C ARG A 8 8.91 4.05 11.22
N LEU A 9 7.94 4.27 10.32
CA LEU A 9 8.20 4.76 8.97
C LEU A 9 8.81 6.17 8.96
N ARG A 10 8.71 6.92 10.07
CA ARG A 10 9.38 8.21 10.26
C ARG A 10 10.91 8.11 10.27
N PHE A 11 11.44 6.91 10.48
CA PHE A 11 12.87 6.66 10.58
C PHE A 11 13.46 5.98 9.33
N ILE A 12 12.65 5.83 8.27
CA ILE A 12 13.08 5.20 7.02
C ILE A 12 12.99 6.23 5.90
N LYS A 13 14.15 6.65 5.38
CA LYS A 13 14.24 7.63 4.28
C LYS A 13 13.67 7.05 2.99
N GLN A 14 12.73 7.75 2.35
CA GLN A 14 12.08 7.33 1.11
C GLN A 14 13.12 6.93 0.06
N LEU A 15 14.09 7.82 -0.19
CA LEU A 15 15.15 7.64 -1.18
C LEU A 15 16.45 7.07 -0.60
N GLY A 16 16.41 6.57 0.65
CA GLY A 16 17.57 5.93 1.28
C GLY A 16 18.83 6.80 1.22
N PRO A 17 19.94 6.32 0.63
CA PRO A 17 21.21 7.05 0.60
C PRO A 17 21.22 8.31 -0.26
N VAL A 18 20.23 8.50 -1.14
CA VAL A 18 20.14 9.69 -2.00
C VAL A 18 20.12 10.97 -1.17
N TYR A 19 19.58 10.92 0.05
CA TYR A 19 19.64 12.01 1.03
C TYR A 19 21.06 12.54 1.30
N PHE A 20 22.08 11.66 1.26
CA PHE A 20 23.48 12.06 1.47
C PHE A 20 24.10 12.81 0.27
N VAL A 21 23.45 12.75 -0.90
CA VAL A 21 23.87 13.45 -2.12
C VAL A 21 22.98 14.68 -2.36
N TYR A 22 21.68 14.54 -2.10
CA TYR A 22 20.67 15.57 -2.27
C TYR A 22 19.97 15.83 -0.93
N PRO A 23 20.36 16.87 -0.18
CA PRO A 23 19.81 17.12 1.16
C PRO A 23 18.31 17.44 1.15
N GLY A 24 17.76 17.85 -0.01
CA GLY A 24 16.31 18.03 -0.21
C GLY A 24 15.51 16.72 -0.22
N ALA A 25 16.16 15.58 -0.46
CA ALA A 25 15.55 14.23 -0.38
C ALA A 25 15.42 13.75 1.07
N ALA A 26 14.89 14.61 1.95
CA ALA A 26 14.81 14.37 3.38
C ALA A 26 13.58 13.55 3.81
N GLN A 27 12.64 13.32 2.88
CA GLN A 27 11.38 12.65 3.13
C GLN A 27 11.61 11.20 3.59
N ASN A 28 10.75 10.76 4.49
CA ASN A 28 10.61 9.42 4.99
C ASN A 28 9.35 8.77 4.41
N ILE A 29 9.27 7.46 4.54
CA ILE A 29 8.12 6.67 4.08
C ILE A 29 6.82 7.10 4.79
N PHE A 30 6.91 7.64 6.00
CA PHE A 30 5.74 8.05 6.78
C PHE A 30 4.89 9.10 6.06
N GLU A 31 5.49 10.20 5.64
CA GLU A 31 4.80 11.27 4.93
C GLU A 31 4.33 10.83 3.55
N HIS A 32 5.12 10.02 2.85
CA HIS A 32 4.72 9.37 1.59
C HIS A 32 3.45 8.53 1.76
N SER A 33 3.42 7.67 2.78
CA SER A 33 2.25 6.82 3.08
C SER A 33 0.98 7.64 3.36
N LEU A 34 1.11 8.80 4.01
CA LEU A 34 -0.01 9.72 4.23
C LEU A 34 -0.50 10.35 2.92
N GLY A 35 0.44 10.75 2.05
CA GLY A 35 0.14 11.30 0.73
C GLY A 35 -0.57 10.29 -0.17
N VAL A 36 -0.08 9.06 -0.25
CA VAL A 36 -0.70 7.96 -1.00
C VAL A 36 -2.10 7.64 -0.47
N CYS A 37 -2.29 7.58 0.85
CA CYS A 37 -3.61 7.44 1.48
C CYS A 37 -4.59 8.53 1.01
N HIS A 38 -4.15 9.80 1.07
CA HIS A 38 -4.96 10.93 0.65
C HIS A 38 -5.32 10.89 -0.83
N LEU A 39 -4.35 10.61 -1.71
CA LEU A 39 -4.56 10.53 -3.15
C LEU A 39 -5.44 9.35 -3.54
N ALA A 40 -5.27 8.19 -2.90
CA ALA A 40 -6.14 7.03 -3.10
C ALA A 40 -7.59 7.39 -2.79
N GLY A 41 -7.84 7.98 -1.61
CA GLY A 41 -9.16 8.43 -1.18
C GLY A 41 -9.76 9.47 -2.12
N ARG A 42 -8.98 10.46 -2.58
CA ARG A 42 -9.44 11.46 -3.54
C ARG A 42 -9.82 10.86 -4.89
N LEU A 43 -8.98 9.97 -5.43
CA LEU A 43 -9.23 9.35 -6.73
C LEU A 43 -10.51 8.52 -6.68
N VAL A 44 -10.65 7.63 -5.69
CA VAL A 44 -11.83 6.77 -5.59
C VAL A 44 -13.12 7.55 -5.31
N LYS A 45 -13.10 8.57 -4.44
CA LYS A 45 -14.26 9.45 -4.20
C LYS A 45 -14.67 10.22 -5.46
N THR A 46 -13.69 10.62 -6.26
CA THR A 46 -13.97 11.29 -7.55
C THR A 46 -14.68 10.34 -8.52
N LEU A 47 -14.23 9.08 -8.61
CA LEU A 47 -14.91 8.06 -9.43
C LEU A 47 -16.31 7.74 -8.89
N GLN A 48 -16.46 7.61 -7.56
CA GLN A 48 -17.74 7.35 -6.90
C GLN A 48 -18.78 8.43 -7.21
N ASN A 49 -18.38 9.71 -7.15
CA ASN A 49 -19.27 10.85 -7.39
C ASN A 49 -19.60 11.02 -8.88
N ASN A 50 -18.63 10.82 -9.76
CA ASN A 50 -18.79 11.07 -11.20
C ASN A 50 -19.43 9.89 -11.95
N GLN A 51 -19.34 8.68 -11.40
CA GLN A 51 -19.86 7.45 -12.02
C GLN A 51 -20.60 6.57 -11.01
N PRO A 52 -21.80 6.99 -10.54
CA PRO A 52 -22.57 6.25 -9.54
C PRO A 52 -22.90 4.81 -9.95
N GLU A 53 -22.96 4.51 -11.26
CA GLU A 53 -23.18 3.19 -11.83
C GLU A 53 -22.05 2.18 -11.53
N LEU A 54 -20.89 2.66 -11.08
CA LEU A 54 -19.80 1.80 -10.59
C LEU A 54 -20.10 1.23 -9.19
N GLU A 55 -21.12 1.74 -8.51
CA GLU A 55 -21.60 1.29 -7.20
C GLU A 55 -20.49 1.27 -6.13
N ILE A 56 -19.50 2.17 -6.21
CA ILE A 56 -18.39 2.27 -5.25
C ILE A 56 -18.95 2.59 -3.86
N THR A 57 -18.65 1.74 -2.89
CA THR A 57 -19.16 1.88 -1.51
C THR A 57 -18.18 2.65 -0.63
N ASP A 58 -18.65 3.19 0.50
CA ASP A 58 -17.76 3.84 1.47
C ASP A 58 -16.73 2.87 2.06
N ALA A 59 -17.07 1.58 2.15
CA ALA A 59 -16.13 0.54 2.51
C ALA A 59 -15.01 0.39 1.46
N ASP A 60 -15.32 0.51 0.16
CA ASP A 60 -14.32 0.46 -0.92
C ASP A 60 -13.34 1.62 -0.81
N VAL A 61 -13.88 2.80 -0.55
CA VAL A 61 -13.11 4.02 -0.32
C VAL A 61 -12.17 3.86 0.87
N LEU A 62 -12.68 3.42 2.02
CA LEU A 62 -11.88 3.23 3.23
C LEU A 62 -10.82 2.14 3.03
N CYS A 63 -11.15 1.04 2.33
CA CYS A 63 -10.17 0.01 2.00
C CYS A 63 -9.01 0.56 1.16
N LEU A 64 -9.29 1.42 0.18
CA LEU A 64 -8.26 2.02 -0.65
C LEU A 64 -7.41 3.05 0.10
N GLU A 65 -8.01 3.83 0.99
CA GLU A 65 -7.29 4.73 1.89
C GLU A 65 -6.37 3.92 2.82
N ILE A 66 -6.86 2.83 3.43
CA ILE A 66 -6.05 1.95 4.30
C ILE A 66 -4.94 1.26 3.49
N ALA A 67 -5.24 0.76 2.29
CA ALA A 67 -4.23 0.13 1.43
C ALA A 67 -3.15 1.13 1.03
N GLY A 68 -3.53 2.35 0.63
CA GLY A 68 -2.59 3.44 0.34
C GLY A 68 -1.74 3.82 1.55
N LEU A 69 -2.35 3.89 2.73
CA LEU A 69 -1.64 4.13 3.97
C LEU A 69 -0.62 3.01 4.29
N CYS A 70 -0.98 1.76 4.02
CA CYS A 70 -0.23 0.60 4.49
C CYS A 70 0.71 -0.03 3.45
N HIS A 71 0.71 0.44 2.19
CA HIS A 71 1.42 -0.23 1.09
C HIS A 71 2.94 -0.36 1.32
N ASP A 72 3.54 0.58 2.05
CA ASP A 72 4.97 0.63 2.34
C ASP A 72 5.34 0.22 3.78
N LEU A 73 4.38 -0.36 4.52
CA LEU A 73 4.62 -0.88 5.87
C LEU A 73 5.73 -1.93 5.94
N GLY A 74 6.18 -2.51 4.83
CA GLY A 74 7.15 -3.59 4.79
C GLY A 74 8.58 -3.14 4.56
N HIS A 75 8.82 -1.87 4.26
CA HIS A 75 10.17 -1.38 3.98
C HIS A 75 11.12 -1.53 5.18
N GLY A 76 12.36 -1.89 4.86
CA GLY A 76 13.50 -1.95 5.78
C GLY A 76 14.38 -0.69 5.73
N PRO A 77 15.49 -0.67 6.47
CA PRO A 77 16.42 0.47 6.50
C PRO A 77 16.91 0.89 5.11
N PHE A 78 16.82 2.19 4.79
CA PHE A 78 17.15 2.73 3.46
C PHE A 78 16.29 2.20 2.31
N SER A 79 15.04 1.83 2.59
CA SER A 79 14.00 1.50 1.61
C SER A 79 14.43 0.40 0.63
N HIS A 80 14.48 0.70 -0.67
CA HIS A 80 14.85 -0.26 -1.71
C HIS A 80 16.29 -0.78 -1.60
N LEU A 81 17.20 -0.04 -0.93
CA LEU A 81 18.56 -0.55 -0.71
C LEU A 81 18.54 -1.82 0.15
N PHE A 82 17.67 -1.89 1.15
CA PHE A 82 17.53 -3.08 2.00
C PHE A 82 17.21 -4.31 1.16
N GLN A 83 16.18 -4.19 0.33
CA GLN A 83 15.66 -5.25 -0.52
C GLN A 83 16.66 -5.69 -1.58
N TYR A 84 17.18 -4.75 -2.36
CA TYR A 84 17.88 -5.08 -3.60
C TYR A 84 19.39 -5.16 -3.44
N SER A 85 19.95 -4.63 -2.34
CA SER A 85 21.40 -4.61 -2.13
C SER A 85 21.83 -5.34 -0.86
N PHE A 86 21.15 -5.12 0.27
CA PHE A 86 21.58 -5.70 1.55
C PHE A 86 21.17 -7.17 1.68
N LEU A 87 19.87 -7.47 1.58
CA LEU A 87 19.36 -8.83 1.75
C LEU A 87 20.00 -9.84 0.79
N PRO A 88 20.16 -9.58 -0.53
CA PRO A 88 20.77 -10.55 -1.44
C PRO A 88 22.25 -10.84 -1.14
N LYS A 89 22.95 -9.91 -0.48
CA LYS A 89 24.35 -10.11 -0.06
C LYS A 89 24.47 -10.92 1.23
N MET A 90 23.53 -10.73 2.16
CA MET A 90 23.56 -11.40 3.46
C MET A 90 22.87 -12.77 3.43
N TRP A 91 21.78 -12.88 2.67
CA TRP A 91 20.97 -14.08 2.52
C TRP A 91 20.53 -14.25 1.05
N PRO A 92 21.40 -14.80 0.18
CA PRO A 92 21.13 -14.91 -1.25
C PRO A 92 19.87 -15.72 -1.60
N ASP A 93 19.54 -16.73 -0.78
CA ASP A 93 18.39 -17.60 -0.99
C ASP A 93 17.08 -17.03 -0.42
N LEU A 94 17.14 -15.92 0.33
CA LEU A 94 15.97 -15.29 0.91
C LEU A 94 15.17 -14.55 -0.16
N LYS A 95 13.99 -15.08 -0.48
CA LYS A 95 12.99 -14.36 -1.26
C LYS A 95 12.27 -13.37 -0.33
N TRP A 96 12.44 -12.09 -0.61
CA TRP A 96 11.85 -11.02 0.18
C TRP A 96 11.43 -9.86 -0.72
N THR A 97 10.23 -9.35 -0.49
CA THR A 97 9.74 -8.10 -1.08
C THR A 97 9.16 -7.23 0.02
N HIS A 98 9.29 -5.91 -0.13
CA HIS A 98 8.65 -4.98 0.79
C HIS A 98 7.13 -5.13 0.73
N GLU A 99 6.54 -5.42 -0.43
CA GLU A 99 5.09 -5.62 -0.54
C GLU A 99 4.56 -6.80 0.29
N GLU A 100 5.18 -7.98 0.19
CA GLU A 100 4.79 -9.13 1.03
C GLU A 100 5.00 -8.84 2.52
N ASN A 101 6.07 -8.11 2.84
CA ASN A 101 6.35 -7.72 4.21
C ASN A 101 5.39 -6.63 4.71
N SER A 102 4.85 -5.79 3.83
CA SER A 102 3.81 -4.79 4.16
C SER A 102 2.54 -5.48 4.59
N VAL A 103 2.13 -6.56 3.91
CA VAL A 103 0.99 -7.39 4.32
C VAL A 103 1.23 -8.03 5.68
N LYS A 104 2.40 -8.65 5.90
CA LYS A 104 2.75 -9.23 7.21
C LYS A 104 2.73 -8.20 8.33
N MET A 105 3.26 -7.00 8.07
CA MET A 105 3.28 -5.90 9.04
C MET A 105 1.87 -5.34 9.27
N PHE A 106 1.02 -5.28 8.24
CA PHE A 106 -0.38 -4.88 8.36
C PHE A 106 -1.16 -5.82 9.29
N ASP A 107 -1.05 -7.14 9.08
CA ASP A 107 -1.70 -8.14 9.94
C ASP A 107 -1.16 -8.09 11.37
N TYR A 108 0.16 -7.91 11.53
CA TYR A 108 0.78 -7.71 12.83
C TYR A 108 0.26 -6.45 13.53
N LEU A 109 0.21 -5.32 12.82
CA LEU A 109 -0.29 -4.04 13.33
C LEU A 109 -1.73 -4.18 13.84
N ILE A 110 -2.62 -4.82 13.07
CA ILE A 110 -4.01 -5.07 13.47
C ILE A 110 -4.07 -5.89 14.76
N THR A 111 -3.35 -7.02 14.77
CA THR A 111 -3.39 -7.99 15.87
C THR A 111 -2.80 -7.39 17.15
N LYS A 112 -1.63 -6.77 17.04
CA LYS A 112 -0.88 -6.23 18.17
C LYS A 112 -1.61 -5.09 18.88
N ASN A 113 -2.31 -4.26 18.11
CA ASN A 113 -3.02 -3.08 18.62
C ASN A 113 -4.53 -3.34 18.82
N ASN A 114 -4.98 -4.59 18.70
CA ASN A 114 -6.39 -4.98 18.83
C ASN A 114 -7.33 -4.11 17.98
N LEU A 115 -6.97 -3.89 16.71
CA LEU A 115 -7.73 -3.01 15.83
C LEU A 115 -8.91 -3.70 15.16
N ILE A 116 -9.01 -5.03 15.24
CA ILE A 116 -10.07 -5.81 14.59
C ILE A 116 -11.47 -5.29 14.95
N LYS A 117 -11.67 -4.90 16.22
CA LYS A 117 -12.92 -4.31 16.71
C LYS A 117 -13.33 -3.03 15.97
N TYR A 118 -12.36 -2.21 15.56
CA TYR A 118 -12.62 -0.99 14.80
C TYR A 118 -12.93 -1.33 13.35
N PHE A 119 -12.26 -2.31 12.76
CA PHE A 119 -12.66 -2.81 11.44
C PHE A 119 -14.12 -3.26 11.44
N GLU A 120 -14.57 -3.97 12.48
CA GLU A 120 -15.98 -4.37 12.64
C GLU A 120 -16.92 -3.17 12.85
N GLU A 121 -16.53 -2.19 13.67
CA GLU A 121 -17.28 -0.95 13.91
C GLU A 121 -17.51 -0.14 12.62
N TYR A 122 -16.50 -0.07 11.75
CA TYR A 122 -16.57 0.56 10.43
C TYR A 122 -17.12 -0.39 9.34
N HIS A 123 -17.70 -1.53 9.72
CA HIS A 123 -18.30 -2.51 8.82
C HIS A 123 -17.35 -3.09 7.76
N ILE A 124 -16.06 -3.18 8.09
CA ILE A 124 -15.01 -3.77 7.24
C ILE A 124 -14.88 -5.27 7.54
N SER A 125 -15.35 -6.07 6.60
CA SER A 125 -15.38 -7.54 6.67
C SER A 125 -14.01 -8.18 6.43
N GLU A 126 -13.92 -9.51 6.58
CA GLU A 126 -12.69 -10.22 6.21
C GLU A 126 -12.39 -10.11 4.71
N ARG A 127 -13.41 -10.09 3.85
CA ARG A 127 -13.21 -9.89 2.39
C ARG A 127 -12.63 -8.51 2.08
N ASP A 128 -12.98 -7.51 2.88
CA ASP A 128 -12.44 -6.16 2.75
C ASP A 128 -10.98 -6.09 3.21
N ARG A 129 -10.63 -6.78 4.30
CA ARG A 129 -9.24 -6.93 4.74
C ARG A 129 -8.41 -7.68 3.71
N GLU A 130 -8.94 -8.75 3.14
CA GLU A 130 -8.26 -9.46 2.06
C GLU A 130 -8.07 -8.57 0.83
N PHE A 131 -9.08 -7.77 0.48
CA PHE A 131 -8.96 -6.77 -0.58
C PHE A 131 -7.82 -5.77 -0.32
N ILE A 132 -7.64 -5.30 0.91
CA ILE A 132 -6.49 -4.46 1.30
C ILE A 132 -5.17 -5.20 1.09
N ARG A 133 -5.05 -6.44 1.55
CA ARG A 133 -3.82 -7.26 1.37
C ARG A 133 -3.49 -7.46 -0.11
N GLU A 134 -4.51 -7.77 -0.92
CA GLU A 134 -4.37 -7.92 -2.35
C GLU A 134 -3.94 -6.61 -3.03
N ILE A 135 -4.48 -5.44 -2.65
CA ILE A 135 -4.01 -4.17 -3.22
C ILE A 135 -2.51 -3.94 -2.92
N ILE A 136 -2.06 -4.28 -1.72
CA ILE A 136 -0.67 -4.08 -1.30
C ILE A 136 0.29 -5.02 -2.03
N ALA A 137 0.00 -6.32 -2.08
CA ALA A 137 0.98 -7.33 -2.48
C ALA A 137 0.56 -8.27 -3.61
N ARG A 138 -0.61 -8.09 -4.24
CA ARG A 138 -1.04 -9.02 -5.29
C ARG A 138 -0.06 -8.98 -6.47
N PRO A 139 0.44 -10.16 -6.92
CA PRO A 139 1.19 -10.27 -8.16
C PRO A 139 0.37 -9.81 -9.37
N ASP A 140 1.03 -9.34 -10.43
CA ASP A 140 0.36 -8.89 -11.65
C ASP A 140 -0.61 -9.97 -12.17
N VAL A 141 -1.84 -9.57 -12.50
CA VAL A 141 -2.94 -10.42 -13.00
C VAL A 141 -2.56 -11.19 -14.27
N ALA A 142 -1.53 -10.74 -15.01
CA ALA A 142 -0.96 -11.48 -16.14
C ALA A 142 -0.21 -12.77 -15.71
N SER A 143 0.26 -12.84 -14.47
CA SER A 143 1.09 -13.93 -13.94
C SER A 143 0.30 -15.00 -13.17
N MET A 144 -0.94 -14.73 -12.75
CA MET A 144 -1.73 -15.65 -11.91
C MET A 144 -2.78 -16.42 -12.73
N LYS A 145 -2.41 -17.63 -13.15
CA LYS A 145 -3.36 -18.65 -13.62
C LYS A 145 -4.22 -19.27 -12.50
N SER A 146 -4.13 -18.86 -11.22
CA SER A 146 -4.73 -19.66 -10.13
C SER A 146 -5.64 -18.99 -9.09
N THR A 147 -5.76 -17.67 -8.95
CA THR A 147 -6.74 -17.11 -7.98
C THR A 147 -7.36 -15.81 -8.48
N ARG A 148 -8.68 -15.86 -8.76
CA ARG A 148 -9.49 -14.66 -8.97
C ARG A 148 -9.51 -13.84 -7.67
N PRO A 149 -9.61 -12.51 -7.75
CA PRO A 149 -9.79 -11.65 -6.58
C PRO A 149 -10.94 -12.11 -5.71
N GLU A 150 -10.74 -12.16 -4.40
CA GLU A 150 -11.76 -12.72 -3.50
C GLU A 150 -12.99 -11.81 -3.39
N LYS A 151 -12.77 -10.50 -3.22
CA LYS A 151 -13.87 -9.54 -3.04
C LYS A 151 -14.58 -9.22 -4.36
N TYR A 152 -13.82 -8.97 -5.42
CA TYR A 152 -14.36 -8.64 -6.75
C TYR A 152 -13.87 -9.61 -7.83
N PRO A 153 -14.39 -10.86 -7.84
CA PRO A 153 -14.02 -11.85 -8.86
C PRO A 153 -14.55 -11.50 -10.27
N ASN A 154 -15.46 -10.52 -10.36
CA ASN A 154 -16.11 -10.08 -11.59
C ASN A 154 -15.52 -8.74 -12.05
N GLU A 155 -15.42 -8.52 -13.36
CA GLU A 155 -14.67 -7.38 -13.94
C GLU A 155 -15.15 -5.98 -13.52
N ARG A 156 -16.40 -5.83 -13.06
CA ARG A 156 -17.02 -4.51 -12.77
C ARG A 156 -16.19 -3.61 -11.86
N LYS A 157 -15.64 -4.13 -10.76
CA LYS A 157 -14.88 -3.35 -9.78
C LYS A 157 -13.37 -3.67 -9.76
N MET A 158 -12.90 -4.42 -10.76
CA MET A 158 -11.49 -4.79 -10.89
C MET A 158 -10.55 -3.60 -11.06
N PHE A 159 -11.07 -2.44 -11.49
CA PHE A 159 -10.28 -1.22 -11.62
C PHE A 159 -9.79 -0.69 -10.26
N LEU A 160 -10.47 -1.00 -9.16
CA LEU A 160 -10.07 -0.54 -7.82
C LEU A 160 -8.69 -1.08 -7.40
N TYR A 161 -8.34 -2.30 -7.83
CA TYR A 161 -7.02 -2.90 -7.59
C TYR A 161 -5.86 -2.13 -8.25
N LYS A 162 -6.14 -1.19 -9.15
CA LYS A 162 -5.13 -0.44 -9.90
C LYS A 162 -4.94 0.98 -9.36
N ILE A 163 -5.61 1.35 -8.27
CA ILE A 163 -5.53 2.72 -7.74
C ILE A 163 -4.22 2.95 -6.98
N VAL A 164 -3.89 2.07 -6.03
CA VAL A 164 -2.72 2.25 -5.14
C VAL A 164 -1.44 1.71 -5.76
N SER A 165 -1.49 0.50 -6.33
CA SER A 165 -0.34 -0.16 -6.95
C SER A 165 -0.78 -0.83 -8.24
N ASN A 166 -0.43 -0.22 -9.37
CA ASN A 166 -0.85 -0.67 -10.69
C ASN A 166 0.30 -1.38 -11.39
N LYS A 167 0.43 -2.69 -11.15
CA LYS A 167 1.50 -3.49 -11.76
C LYS A 167 1.38 -3.65 -13.28
N ARG A 168 0.21 -3.35 -13.89
CA ARG A 168 -0.01 -3.49 -15.35
C ARG A 168 0.72 -2.43 -16.18
N ASN A 169 0.71 -1.17 -15.72
CA ASN A 169 1.31 -0.06 -16.48
C ASN A 169 2.03 0.97 -15.60
N GLY A 170 2.05 0.78 -14.28
CA GLY A 170 2.71 1.65 -13.32
C GLY A 170 2.00 2.98 -13.05
N ILE A 171 0.82 3.24 -13.62
CA ILE A 171 0.07 4.48 -13.34
C ILE A 171 -0.80 4.26 -12.11
N ASP A 172 -0.37 4.80 -10.97
CA ASP A 172 -1.00 4.66 -9.66
C ASP A 172 -0.71 5.87 -8.76
N VAL A 173 -1.46 5.98 -7.66
CA VAL A 173 -1.34 7.12 -6.73
C VAL A 173 -0.03 7.10 -5.93
N ASP A 174 0.60 5.94 -5.77
CA ASP A 174 1.94 5.81 -5.18
C ASP A 174 2.97 6.64 -5.95
N LYS A 175 3.04 6.46 -7.28
CA LYS A 175 3.95 7.27 -8.11
C LYS A 175 3.55 8.73 -8.18
N TRP A 176 2.27 9.05 -8.09
CA TRP A 176 1.83 10.45 -8.09
C TRP A 176 2.34 11.20 -6.87
N ASP A 177 2.22 10.62 -5.66
CA ASP A 177 2.74 11.23 -4.44
C ASP A 177 4.26 11.38 -4.50
N TYR A 178 4.93 10.30 -4.89
CA TYR A 178 6.39 10.25 -5.02
C TYR A 178 6.94 11.39 -5.90
N LEU A 179 6.29 11.68 -7.03
CA LEU A 179 6.73 12.73 -7.96
C LEU A 179 6.46 14.14 -7.41
N HIS A 180 5.43 14.34 -6.60
CA HIS A 180 5.14 15.62 -5.97
C HIS A 180 6.11 15.94 -4.82
N GLY A 181 6.68 14.94 -4.16
CA GLY A 181 7.67 15.13 -3.10
C GLY A 181 9.08 15.54 -3.57
N ILE A 182 9.35 15.54 -4.88
CA ILE A 182 10.69 15.82 -5.43
C ILE A 182 10.89 17.30 -5.81
N VAL A 183 9.87 18.15 -5.69
CA VAL A 183 9.89 19.56 -6.12
C VAL A 183 9.93 20.54 -4.95
#